data_AF-A0A526YFK7-F1
#
_entry.id   AF-A0A526YFK7-F1
#
_cell.length_a   1.000
_cell.length_b   1.000
_cell.length_c   1.000
_cell.angle_alpha   90.00
_cell.angle_beta   90.00
_cell.angle_gamma   90.00
#
_symmetry.space_group_name_H-M   'P 1'
#
loop_
_entity.id
_entity.type
_entity.pdbx_description
1 polymer ?
#
loop_
_entity_poly.entity_id
_entity_poly.type
_entity_poly.pdbx_seq_one_letter_code
_entity_poly.pdbx_strand_id
1 'polypeptide(L)'
;VIIYPDEVETALANLPTLSALGPQQLMFHYDPTRGHGLDALQSFARLAAAYPVETTLECVVSCVGDLDAELSGVASMVRQAGLELSAIAVSPSVDRQ
;
A
#
# COMPACT_ATOMS: atom_id res chain seq x y z
N VAL A 1 11.42 2.25 -0.74
CA VAL A 1 10.86 3.52 -1.29
C VAL A 1 9.39 3.56 -0.92
N ILE A 2 8.87 4.71 -0.48
CA ILE A 2 7.44 4.87 -0.18
C ILE A 2 6.74 5.33 -1.47
N ILE A 3 5.57 4.76 -1.75
CA ILE A 3 4.74 5.07 -2.91
C ILE A 3 3.32 5.38 -2.43
N TYR A 4 2.84 6.58 -2.74
CA TYR A 4 1.45 6.98 -2.55
C TYR A 4 0.59 6.57 -3.78
N PRO A 5 -0.74 6.44 -3.64
CA PRO A 5 -1.58 6.00 -4.75
C PRO A 5 -1.46 6.85 -6.02
N ASP A 6 -1.28 8.15 -5.89
CA ASP A 6 -1.11 9.11 -6.99
C ASP A 6 0.26 9.04 -7.66
N GLU A 7 1.24 8.40 -7.03
CA GLU A 7 2.59 8.22 -7.58
C GLU A 7 2.74 6.92 -8.38
N VAL A 8 1.77 6.00 -8.32
CA VAL A 8 1.87 4.68 -8.95
C VAL A 8 2.09 4.76 -10.44
N GLU A 9 1.33 5.59 -11.16
CA GLU A 9 1.49 5.73 -12.61
C GLU A 9 2.84 6.37 -12.97
N THR A 10 3.32 7.29 -12.15
CA THR A 10 4.66 7.89 -12.31
C THR A 10 5.75 6.84 -12.10
N ALA A 11 5.63 5.99 -11.08
CA ALA A 11 6.56 4.92 -10.80
C ALA A 11 6.58 3.88 -11.94
N LEU A 12 5.41 3.49 -12.45
CA LEU A 12 5.28 2.59 -13.60
C LEU A 12 5.91 3.18 -14.87
N ALA A 13 5.71 4.48 -15.13
CA ALA A 13 6.34 5.16 -16.27
C ALA A 13 7.88 5.26 -16.15
N ASN A 14 8.43 5.12 -14.93
CA ASN A 14 9.85 5.29 -14.63
C ASN A 14 10.51 4.01 -14.05
N LEU A 15 9.99 2.82 -14.39
CA LEU A 15 10.59 1.54 -13.98
C LEU A 15 12.09 1.39 -14.26
N PRO A 16 12.66 1.89 -15.39
CA PRO A 16 14.10 1.85 -15.62
C PRO A 16 14.89 2.62 -14.55
N THR A 17 14.39 3.78 -14.13
CA THR A 17 14.99 4.58 -13.06
C THR A 17 14.89 3.86 -11.72
N LEU A 18 13.71 3.29 -11.41
CA LEU A 18 13.53 2.50 -10.19
C LEU A 18 14.48 1.31 -10.15
N SER A 19 14.65 0.61 -11.28
CA SER A 19 15.58 -0.50 -11.42
C SER A 19 17.04 -0.08 -11.24
N ALA A 20 17.44 1.09 -11.78
CA ALA A 20 18.79 1.62 -11.64
C ALA A 20 19.13 2.01 -10.18
N LEU A 21 18.14 2.50 -9.43
CA LEU A 21 18.28 2.79 -8.00
C LEU A 21 18.29 1.53 -7.13
N GLY A 22 17.68 0.44 -7.62
CA GLY A 22 17.69 -0.88 -6.99
C GLY A 22 17.12 -0.96 -5.57
N PRO A 23 15.99 -0.30 -5.24
CA PRO A 23 15.38 -0.46 -3.93
C PRO A 23 14.96 -1.92 -3.71
N GLN A 24 15.34 -2.47 -2.56
CA GLN A 24 15.01 -3.86 -2.20
C GLN A 24 13.58 -4.02 -1.68
N GLN A 25 12.90 -2.90 -1.39
CA GLN A 25 11.54 -2.90 -0.86
C GLN A 25 10.75 -1.68 -1.36
N LEU A 26 9.48 -1.92 -1.68
CA LEU A 26 8.45 -0.89 -1.86
C LEU A 26 7.52 -0.86 -0.65
N MET A 27 7.22 0.34 -0.16
CA MET A 27 6.25 0.56 0.91
C MET A 27 5.06 1.33 0.33
N PHE A 28 3.88 0.76 0.39
CA PHE A 28 2.65 1.31 -0.17
C PHE A 28 1.85 2.02 0.91
N HIS A 29 1.61 3.31 0.75
CA HIS A 29 0.86 4.10 1.72
C HIS A 29 -0.65 3.96 1.51
N TYR A 30 -1.35 3.35 2.47
CA TYR A 30 -2.78 3.06 2.38
C TYR A 30 -3.56 3.68 3.54
N ASP A 31 -4.28 4.77 3.25
CA ASP A 31 -5.05 5.55 4.21
C ASP A 31 -6.55 5.63 3.86
N PRO A 32 -7.39 4.77 4.45
CA PRO A 32 -8.84 4.83 4.27
C PRO A 32 -9.44 6.19 4.67
N THR A 33 -8.86 6.87 5.66
CA THR A 33 -9.36 8.17 6.14
C THR A 33 -9.14 9.30 5.12
N ARG A 34 -8.22 9.10 4.17
CA ARG A 34 -7.98 9.98 3.02
C ARG A 34 -8.63 9.47 1.73
N GLY A 35 -9.50 8.47 1.83
CA GLY A 35 -10.26 7.91 0.70
C GLY A 35 -9.52 6.83 -0.07
N HIS A 36 -8.41 6.28 0.44
CA HIS A 36 -7.73 5.18 -0.25
C HIS A 36 -8.58 3.91 -0.13
N GLY A 37 -9.06 3.40 -1.27
CA GLY A 37 -9.94 2.23 -1.34
C GLY A 37 -9.32 1.07 -2.09
N LEU A 38 -10.17 0.22 -2.64
CA LEU A 38 -9.78 -0.93 -3.45
C LEU A 38 -8.96 -0.53 -4.70
N ASP A 39 -9.29 0.60 -5.31
CA ASP A 39 -8.62 1.16 -6.48
C ASP A 39 -7.14 1.47 -6.21
N ALA A 40 -6.84 2.05 -5.05
CA ALA A 40 -5.47 2.27 -4.59
C ALA A 40 -4.71 0.95 -4.39
N LEU A 41 -5.35 -0.06 -3.80
CA LEU A 41 -4.72 -1.37 -3.62
C LEU A 41 -4.49 -2.09 -4.95
N GLN A 42 -5.40 -1.94 -5.92
CA GLN A 42 -5.25 -2.50 -7.28
C GLN A 42 -4.12 -1.82 -8.05
N SER A 43 -3.93 -0.51 -7.88
CA SER A 43 -2.80 0.19 -8.50
C SER A 43 -1.46 -0.26 -7.89
N PHE A 44 -1.39 -0.47 -6.57
CA PHE A 44 -0.23 -1.08 -5.93
C PHE A 44 0.04 -2.50 -6.43
N ALA A 45 -0.99 -3.33 -6.62
CA ALA A 45 -0.84 -4.68 -7.16
C ALA A 45 -0.21 -4.67 -8.57
N ARG A 46 -0.63 -3.73 -9.43
CA ARG A 46 -0.03 -3.52 -10.75
C ARG A 46 1.46 -3.17 -10.64
N LEU A 47 1.83 -2.25 -9.74
CA LEU A 47 3.23 -1.86 -9.56
C LEU A 47 4.08 -3.00 -8.99
N ALA A 48 3.57 -3.73 -8.01
CA ALA A 48 4.24 -4.89 -7.43
C ALA A 48 4.48 -6.00 -8.48
N ALA A 49 3.53 -6.22 -9.38
CA ALA A 49 3.70 -7.16 -10.49
C ALA A 49 4.75 -6.69 -11.52
N ALA A 50 4.87 -5.38 -11.74
CA ALA A 50 5.83 -4.80 -12.68
C ALA A 50 7.25 -4.68 -12.09
N TYR A 51 7.38 -4.60 -10.78
CA TYR A 51 8.65 -4.49 -10.05
C TYR A 51 8.68 -5.44 -8.85
N PRO A 52 9.01 -6.73 -9.08
CA PRO A 52 8.91 -7.77 -8.05
C PRO A 52 10.06 -7.66 -7.05
N VAL A 53 9.80 -6.96 -5.96
CA VAL A 53 10.66 -6.87 -4.77
C VAL A 53 9.78 -7.01 -3.52
N GLU A 54 10.37 -7.01 -2.32
CA GLU A 54 9.60 -7.07 -1.09
C GLU A 54 8.61 -5.89 -1.01
N THR A 55 7.36 -6.17 -0.61
CA THR A 55 6.31 -5.16 -0.51
C THR A 55 5.79 -5.07 0.91
N THR A 56 5.63 -3.85 1.41
CA THR A 56 5.02 -3.59 2.72
C THR A 56 3.84 -2.65 2.55
N LEU A 57 2.70 -3.00 3.12
CA LEU A 57 1.59 -2.07 3.23
C LEU A 57 1.75 -1.24 4.50
N GLU A 58 1.93 0.06 4.36
CA GLU A 58 1.76 1.00 5.47
C GLU A 58 0.27 1.30 5.58
N CYS A 59 -0.38 0.63 6.54
CA CYS A 59 -1.82 0.67 6.74
C CYS A 59 -2.18 1.61 7.88
N VAL A 60 -2.98 2.62 7.53
CA VAL A 60 -3.56 3.55 8.49
C VAL A 60 -4.84 2.95 9.03
N VAL A 61 -4.96 2.94 10.35
CA VAL A 61 -6.20 2.55 11.02
C VAL A 61 -6.77 3.73 11.78
N SER A 62 -8.08 3.95 11.66
CA SER A 62 -8.79 4.97 12.42
C SER A 62 -8.78 4.63 13.92
N CYS A 63 -8.80 3.35 14.27
CA CYS A 63 -8.97 2.86 15.64
C CYS A 63 -10.27 3.38 16.30
N VAL A 64 -11.28 3.74 15.50
CA VAL A 64 -12.58 4.19 15.99
C VAL A 64 -13.56 3.02 15.90
N GLY A 65 -13.75 2.32 17.02
CA GLY A 65 -14.69 1.20 17.12
C GLY A 65 -13.99 -0.16 17.18
N ASP A 66 -14.51 -1.12 16.42
CA ASP A 66 -14.02 -2.50 16.41
C ASP A 66 -12.80 -2.65 15.49
N LEU A 67 -11.62 -2.80 16.11
CA LEU A 67 -10.33 -2.93 15.42
C LEU A 67 -10.23 -4.23 14.62
N ASP A 68 -10.83 -5.32 15.09
CA ASP A 68 -10.80 -6.60 14.39
C ASP A 68 -11.62 -6.50 13.09
N ALA A 69 -12.78 -5.83 13.15
CA ALA A 69 -13.59 -5.55 11.97
C ALA A 69 -12.87 -4.63 10.97
N GLU A 70 -12.21 -3.58 11.46
CA GLU A 70 -11.44 -2.64 10.64
C GLU A 70 -10.31 -3.35 9.88
N LEU A 71 -9.44 -4.07 10.59
CA LEU A 71 -8.31 -4.79 9.99
C LEU A 71 -8.77 -5.94 9.08
N SER A 72 -9.86 -6.64 9.43
CA SER A 72 -10.45 -7.68 8.58
C SER A 72 -11.00 -7.10 7.26
N GLY A 73 -11.54 -5.88 7.31
CA GLY A 73 -11.97 -5.13 6.14
C GLY A 73 -10.80 -4.82 5.21
N VAL A 74 -9.71 -4.29 5.75
CA VAL A 74 -8.47 -4.04 4.99
C VAL A 74 -7.93 -5.32 4.36
N ALA A 75 -7.81 -6.39 5.14
CA ALA A 75 -7.31 -7.68 4.65
C ALA A 75 -8.18 -8.25 3.51
N SER A 76 -9.49 -8.05 3.59
CA SER A 76 -10.41 -8.46 2.52
C SER A 76 -10.20 -7.66 1.23
N MET A 77 -9.99 -6.34 1.35
CA MET A 77 -9.70 -5.49 0.18
C MET A 77 -8.34 -5.81 -0.45
N VAL A 78 -7.30 -6.06 0.36
CA VAL A 78 -5.98 -6.49 -0.15
C VAL A 78 -6.10 -7.78 -0.96
N ARG A 79 -6.85 -8.77 -0.45
CA ARG A 79 -7.12 -10.03 -1.15
C ARG A 79 -7.92 -9.80 -2.43
N GLN A 80 -8.93 -8.92 -2.40
CA GLN A 80 -9.72 -8.57 -3.57
C GLN A 80 -8.90 -7.83 -4.64
N ALA A 81 -7.91 -7.03 -4.23
CA ALA A 81 -6.99 -6.36 -5.14
C ALA A 81 -5.98 -7.31 -5.78
N GLY A 82 -5.82 -8.53 -5.25
CA GLY A 82 -4.75 -9.45 -5.67
C GLY A 82 -3.35 -8.94 -5.31
N LEU A 83 -3.24 -8.14 -4.24
CA LEU A 83 -1.98 -7.59 -3.77
C LEU A 83 -1.32 -8.57 -2.80
N GLU A 84 -0.21 -9.17 -3.24
CA GLU A 84 0.66 -9.97 -2.37
C GLU A 84 1.60 -9.04 -1.58
N LEU A 85 1.65 -9.23 -0.27
CA LEU A 85 2.42 -8.41 0.66
C LEU A 85 3.40 -9.28 1.45
N SER A 86 4.64 -8.81 1.57
CA SER A 86 5.64 -9.42 2.44
C SER A 86 5.46 -9.03 3.91
N ALA A 87 4.95 -7.83 4.16
CA ALA A 87 4.73 -7.30 5.49
C ALA A 87 3.59 -6.26 5.52
N ILE A 88 3.12 -5.97 6.72
CA ILE A 88 2.21 -4.86 7.02
C ILE A 88 2.78 -4.05 8.18
N ALA A 89 2.80 -2.73 8.04
CA ALA A 89 3.06 -1.78 9.12
C ALA A 89 1.75 -1.06 9.43
N VAL A 90 1.24 -1.21 10.65
CA VAL A 90 -0.04 -0.63 11.07
C VAL A 90 0.23 0.57 11.97
N SER A 91 -0.34 1.74 11.65
CA SER A 91 -0.24 2.94 12.48
C SER A 91 -1.62 3.56 12.73
N PRO A 92 -1.93 3.95 13.98
CA PRO A 92 -3.17 4.66 14.27
C PRO A 92 -3.18 6.05 13.64
N SER A 93 -4.37 6.53 13.29
CA SER A 93 -4.56 7.84 12.65
C SER A 93 -4.04 9.01 13.48
N VAL A 94 -4.02 8.87 14.81
CA VAL A 94 -3.54 9.90 15.75
C VAL A 94 -2.04 10.10 15.76
N ASP A 95 -1.24 9.12 15.32
CA ASP A 95 0.23 9.26 15.24
C ASP A 95 0.69 10.26 14.16
N ARG A 96 -0.27 10.86 13.44
CA ARG A 96 -0.08 11.83 12.36
C ARG A 96 -0.34 13.28 12.79
N GLN A 97 -0.88 13.47 14.00
CA GLN A 97 -1.27 14.79 14.55
C GLN A 97 -0.12 15.41 15.32
#